data_AF-A0AA35MG79-F1
#
_entry.id   AF-A0AA35MG79-F1
#
_cell.length_a   1.000
_cell.length_b   1.000
_cell.length_c   1.000
_cell.angle_alpha   90.00
_cell.angle_beta   90.00
_cell.angle_gamma   90.00
#
_symmetry.space_group_name_H-M   'P 1'
#
loop_
_entity.id
_entity.type
_entity.pdbx_description
1 polymer ?
#
loop_
_entity_poly.entity_id
_entity_poly.type
_entity_poly.pdbx_seq_one_letter_code
_entity_poly.pdbx_strand_id
1 'polypeptide(L)'
;MSASTTTTAATTEVKDDGNGSLPIAALALPSPVNLTPMPKQRPVCITLDSLRIFILSISLISLVHFSDALVVEAILVLVPFLLVVHNDYENFISLGPGGTPSTLWGYLRISWLRLWTLRDPFTPPKPTPNCLPLKGILSKQALPFRLGPKPRVVGIAPQRQIDQPGSRYCYQALRRTLEKLSLKKPGKFGTERSCIEKHGLALFARHPVQTACQGEICHVHDSDHSMHMCLHPDDSKEVLSRGWGQRHPLAWKWWFLTMPVATDFVMIYAPRVLIGFADDDELRTVCKIVEAAIWYSTAEETQIDVYLNQVGN
;
A
#
# COMPACT_ATOMS: atom_id res chain seq x y z
N MET A 1 52.96 30.14 31.61
CA MET A 1 51.78 29.57 30.94
C MET A 1 51.82 28.09 31.27
N SER A 2 51.07 27.57 32.24
CA SER A 2 49.61 27.51 32.25
C SER A 2 49.08 27.51 33.68
N ALA A 3 47.99 28.24 33.92
CA ALA A 3 47.31 28.33 35.20
C ALA A 3 46.16 27.30 35.26
N SER A 4 46.08 26.59 36.37
CA SER A 4 44.94 25.78 36.80
C SER A 4 43.85 26.67 37.39
N THR A 5 42.57 26.37 37.11
CA THR A 5 41.49 26.70 38.05
C THR A 5 40.36 25.67 37.99
N THR A 6 40.08 25.09 39.16
CA THR A 6 38.97 24.22 39.52
C THR A 6 37.81 25.07 40.07
N THR A 7 36.56 24.84 39.68
CA THR A 7 35.33 25.29 40.40
C THR A 7 34.11 24.68 39.68
N THR A 8 33.01 24.20 40.24
CA THR A 8 32.55 23.70 41.56
C THR A 8 31.19 23.03 41.29
N ALA A 9 30.89 21.95 42.01
CA ALA A 9 29.58 21.31 42.01
C ALA A 9 28.54 22.18 42.72
N ALA A 10 27.36 22.33 42.13
CA ALA A 10 26.18 22.86 42.80
C ALA A 10 25.12 21.75 42.89
N THR A 11 25.11 21.06 44.04
CA THR A 11 23.94 20.37 44.57
C THR A 11 22.88 21.41 44.91
N THR A 12 21.69 21.28 44.33
CA THR A 12 20.48 21.90 44.88
C THR A 12 19.48 20.80 45.18
N GLU A 13 18.98 20.88 46.41
CA GLU A 13 18.18 19.92 47.13
C GLU A 13 16.81 19.72 46.46
N VAL A 14 16.39 18.47 46.33
CA VAL A 14 15.02 18.11 45.99
C VAL A 14 14.18 18.32 47.25
N LYS A 15 13.43 19.41 47.27
CA LYS A 15 12.35 19.64 48.22
C LYS A 15 11.10 18.93 47.71
N ASP A 16 10.73 17.87 48.42
CA ASP A 16 9.49 17.12 48.27
C ASP A 16 8.33 17.98 48.79
N ASP A 17 7.56 18.57 47.89
CA ASP A 17 6.25 19.15 48.19
C ASP A 17 5.22 18.45 47.29
N GLY A 18 4.55 17.46 47.87
CA GLY A 18 3.47 16.74 47.24
C GLY A 18 2.29 17.66 46.91
N ASN A 19 1.95 17.75 45.62
CA ASN A 19 0.56 17.89 45.21
C ASN A 19 0.40 17.33 43.79
N GLY A 20 -0.30 16.20 43.69
CA GLY A 20 -0.50 15.47 42.45
C GLY A 20 -1.41 16.23 41.48
N SER A 21 -0.86 16.61 40.34
CA SER A 21 -1.59 16.75 39.08
C SER A 21 -0.57 16.70 37.93
N LEU A 22 -0.45 15.52 37.31
CA LEU A 22 0.35 15.36 36.09
C LEU A 22 -0.28 16.24 34.99
N PRO A 23 0.50 17.05 34.26
CA PRO A 23 -0.03 17.81 33.15
C PRO A 23 -0.47 16.83 32.06
N ILE A 24 -1.74 16.94 31.65
CA ILE A 24 -2.25 16.29 30.44
C ILE A 24 -1.37 16.80 29.30
N ALA A 25 -0.37 16.00 28.92
CA ALA A 25 0.39 16.21 27.72
C ALA A 25 -0.61 16.23 26.58
N ALA A 26 -0.80 17.41 26.00
CA ALA A 26 -1.67 17.65 24.87
C ALA A 26 -1.38 16.58 23.80
N LEU A 27 -2.36 15.69 23.58
CA LEU A 27 -2.43 14.89 22.38
C LEU A 27 -2.43 15.87 21.22
N ALA A 28 -1.26 16.06 20.59
CA ALA A 28 -1.15 16.79 19.36
C ALA A 28 -2.16 16.16 18.38
N LEU A 29 -3.12 16.96 17.93
CA LEU A 29 -4.04 16.57 16.88
C LEU A 29 -3.19 16.08 15.70
N PRO A 30 -3.49 14.91 15.11
CA PRO A 30 -2.73 14.45 13.96
C PRO A 30 -2.77 15.51 12.87
N SER A 31 -1.59 15.87 12.35
CA SER A 31 -1.41 16.85 11.28
C SER A 31 -2.44 16.63 10.16
N PRO A 32 -2.96 17.70 9.53
CA PRO A 32 -3.90 17.54 8.42
C PRO A 32 -3.24 16.68 7.34
N VAL A 33 -3.73 15.46 7.16
CA VAL A 33 -3.27 14.56 6.10
C VAL A 33 -3.57 15.26 4.77
N ASN A 34 -2.53 15.70 4.07
CA ASN A 34 -2.64 16.24 2.72
C ASN A 34 -3.23 15.14 1.83
N LEU A 35 -4.47 15.37 1.37
CA LEU A 35 -5.19 14.42 0.54
C LEU A 35 -4.47 14.29 -0.80
N THR A 36 -3.95 13.09 -1.08
CA THR A 36 -3.46 12.78 -2.42
C THR A 36 -4.67 12.52 -3.32
N PRO A 37 -4.77 13.18 -4.49
CA PRO A 37 -5.84 12.90 -5.43
C PRO A 37 -5.84 11.42 -5.82
N MET A 38 -7.04 10.84 -5.97
CA MET A 38 -7.18 9.47 -6.48
C MET A 38 -6.49 9.33 -7.85
N PRO A 39 -5.70 8.26 -8.06
CA PRO A 39 -5.10 8.00 -9.36
C PRO A 39 -6.14 7.87 -10.47
N LYS A 40 -5.90 8.54 -11.60
CA LYS A 40 -6.79 8.48 -12.77
C LYS A 40 -6.09 7.73 -13.91
N GLN A 41 -6.66 6.59 -14.31
CA GLN A 41 -6.19 5.84 -15.49
C GLN A 41 -6.96 6.29 -16.73
N ARG A 42 -6.22 6.72 -17.76
CA ARG A 42 -6.80 7.17 -19.04
C ARG A 42 -6.55 6.12 -20.13
N PRO A 43 -7.60 5.69 -20.85
CA PRO A 43 -7.39 4.90 -22.06
C PRO A 43 -6.68 5.76 -23.12
N VAL A 44 -5.94 5.09 -24.01
CA VAL A 44 -5.40 5.77 -25.20
C VAL A 44 -6.59 6.23 -26.04
N CYS A 45 -6.75 7.54 -26.15
CA CYS A 45 -7.81 8.16 -26.94
C CYS A 45 -7.18 9.26 -27.79
N ILE A 46 -7.38 9.17 -29.11
CA ILE A 46 -6.91 10.16 -30.07
C ILE A 46 -8.15 10.79 -30.68
N THR A 47 -8.36 12.09 -30.43
CA THR A 47 -9.43 12.85 -31.05
C THR A 47 -8.89 13.58 -32.28
N LEU A 48 -9.45 13.23 -33.45
CA LEU A 48 -9.10 13.85 -34.73
C LEU A 48 -10.31 14.62 -35.24
N ASP A 49 -10.15 15.94 -35.37
CA ASP A 49 -11.12 16.79 -36.07
C ASP A 49 -10.94 16.68 -37.59
N SER A 50 -11.91 17.19 -38.36
CA SER A 50 -11.92 17.07 -39.83
C SER A 50 -10.64 17.62 -40.49
N LEU A 51 -10.07 18.70 -39.94
CA LEU A 51 -8.85 19.29 -40.47
C LEU A 51 -7.62 18.40 -40.20
N ARG A 52 -7.50 17.85 -38.99
CA ARG A 52 -6.43 16.91 -38.63
C ARG A 52 -6.51 15.63 -39.44
N ILE A 53 -7.71 15.10 -39.68
CA ILE A 53 -7.91 13.93 -40.55
C ILE A 53 -7.41 14.23 -41.96
N PHE A 54 -7.78 15.39 -42.51
CA PHE A 54 -7.35 15.80 -43.85
C PHE A 54 -5.83 15.94 -43.95
N ILE A 55 -5.20 16.63 -42.99
CA ILE A 55 -3.74 16.83 -42.95
C ILE A 55 -3.00 15.51 -42.78
N LEU A 56 -3.48 14.61 -41.90
CA LEU A 56 -2.87 13.29 -41.70
C LEU A 56 -2.97 12.44 -42.96
N SER A 57 -4.12 12.50 -43.66
CA SER A 57 -4.34 11.76 -44.91
C SER A 57 -3.38 12.24 -46.01
N ILE A 58 -3.25 13.56 -46.21
CA ILE A 58 -2.32 14.13 -47.19
C ILE A 58 -0.87 13.81 -46.81
N SER A 59 -0.51 13.97 -45.54
CA SER A 59 0.84 13.65 -45.04
C SER A 59 1.18 12.17 -45.27
N LEU A 60 0.24 11.26 -45.02
CA LEU A 60 0.44 9.82 -45.25
C LEU A 60 0.60 9.50 -46.73
N ILE A 61 -0.25 10.06 -47.60
CA ILE A 61 -0.14 9.88 -49.05
C ILE A 61 1.23 10.40 -49.54
N SER A 62 1.62 11.59 -49.11
CA SER A 62 2.93 12.17 -49.43
C SER A 62 4.09 11.26 -48.96
N LEU A 63 4.02 10.79 -47.72
CA LEU A 63 5.04 9.89 -47.16
C LEU A 63 5.18 8.59 -47.96
N VAL A 64 4.06 8.00 -48.41
CA VAL A 64 4.05 6.78 -49.23
C VAL A 64 4.65 7.00 -50.62
N HIS A 65 4.42 8.16 -51.24
CA HIS A 65 4.88 8.42 -52.60
C HIS A 65 6.31 8.96 -52.70
N PHE A 66 6.81 9.65 -51.66
CA PHE A 66 8.08 10.37 -51.71
C PHE A 66 9.17 9.80 -50.80
N SER A 67 8.91 8.71 -50.07
CA SER A 67 9.88 8.09 -49.15
C SER A 67 10.03 6.59 -49.39
N ASP A 68 11.15 6.01 -48.96
CA ASP A 68 11.41 4.58 -49.03
C ASP A 68 10.41 3.77 -48.19
N ALA A 69 9.99 2.60 -48.70
CA ALA A 69 9.01 1.74 -48.04
C ALA A 69 9.35 1.42 -46.58
N LEU A 70 10.62 1.12 -46.28
CA LEU A 70 11.07 0.82 -44.92
C LEU A 70 10.89 2.00 -43.96
N VAL A 71 11.05 3.24 -44.45
CA VAL A 71 10.85 4.45 -43.63
C VAL A 71 9.36 4.62 -43.32
N VAL A 72 8.50 4.41 -44.31
CA VAL A 72 7.04 4.50 -44.13
C VAL A 72 6.56 3.45 -43.12
N GLU A 73 6.98 2.19 -43.28
CA GLU A 73 6.66 1.09 -42.37
C GLU A 73 7.13 1.40 -40.94
N ALA A 74 8.36 1.87 -40.79
CA ALA A 74 8.90 2.24 -39.48
C ALA A 74 8.08 3.34 -38.81
N ILE A 75 7.69 4.39 -39.53
CA ILE A 75 6.89 5.50 -38.99
C ILE A 75 5.49 5.01 -38.58
N LEU A 76 4.84 4.20 -39.41
CA LEU A 76 3.50 3.66 -39.15
C LEU A 76 3.44 2.80 -37.88
N VAL A 77 4.53 2.11 -37.54
CA VAL A 77 4.64 1.33 -36.31
C VAL A 77 5.09 2.21 -35.14
N LEU A 78 6.09 3.06 -35.35
CA LEU A 78 6.72 3.82 -34.28
C LEU A 78 5.79 4.89 -33.69
N VAL A 79 4.99 5.58 -34.52
CA VAL A 79 4.13 6.67 -34.03
C VAL A 79 3.05 6.15 -33.05
N PRO A 80 2.22 5.14 -33.40
CA PRO A 80 1.27 4.57 -32.45
C PRO A 80 1.95 3.97 -31.22
N PHE A 81 3.10 3.31 -31.40
CA PHE A 81 3.88 2.75 -30.29
C PHE A 81 4.30 3.82 -29.29
N LEU A 82 4.86 4.94 -29.76
CA LEU A 82 5.28 6.05 -28.90
C LEU A 82 4.08 6.70 -28.20
N LEU A 83 2.93 6.81 -28.86
CA LEU A 83 1.70 7.33 -28.22
C LEU A 83 1.21 6.41 -27.10
N VAL A 84 1.24 5.09 -27.31
CA VAL A 84 0.87 4.10 -26.28
C VAL A 84 1.85 4.17 -25.11
N VAL A 85 3.17 4.22 -25.38
CA VAL A 85 4.20 4.33 -24.34
C VAL A 85 4.08 5.63 -23.56
N HIS A 86 3.82 6.75 -24.23
CA HIS A 86 3.61 8.04 -23.57
C HIS A 86 2.37 8.01 -22.65
N ASN A 87 1.24 7.49 -23.14
CA ASN A 87 0.03 7.36 -22.33
C ASN A 87 0.22 6.41 -21.14
N ASP A 88 0.92 5.28 -21.32
CA ASP A 88 1.21 4.35 -20.23
C ASP A 88 2.18 4.96 -19.19
N TYR A 89 3.14 5.77 -19.64
CA TYR A 89 4.01 6.54 -18.75
C TYR A 89 3.22 7.57 -17.93
N GLU A 90 2.34 8.35 -18.56
CA GLU A 90 1.46 9.30 -17.85
C GLU A 90 0.55 8.57 -16.84
N ASN A 91 0.00 7.41 -17.23
CA ASN A 91 -0.77 6.57 -16.32
C ASN A 91 0.07 6.06 -15.15
N PHE A 92 1.34 5.71 -15.36
CA PHE A 92 2.28 5.34 -14.30
C PHE A 92 2.54 6.51 -13.34
N ILE A 93 2.82 7.71 -13.85
CA ILE A 93 3.01 8.91 -13.03
C ILE A 93 1.74 9.24 -12.23
N SER A 94 0.56 9.05 -12.83
CA SER A 94 -0.73 9.33 -12.18
C SER A 94 -1.03 8.46 -10.95
N LEU A 95 -0.34 7.32 -10.79
CA LEU A 95 -0.44 6.46 -9.60
C LEU A 95 0.16 7.11 -8.34
N GLY A 96 0.90 8.20 -8.52
CA GLY A 96 1.55 8.95 -7.45
C GLY A 96 2.88 8.32 -7.03
N PRO A 97 3.45 8.80 -5.91
CA PRO A 97 4.69 8.27 -5.38
C PRO A 97 4.48 6.87 -4.77
N GLY A 98 5.53 6.05 -4.76
CA GLY A 98 5.52 4.73 -4.12
C GLY A 98 6.94 4.16 -4.00
N GLY A 99 7.06 2.83 -3.84
CA GLY A 99 8.37 2.17 -3.73
C GLY A 99 9.32 2.41 -4.91
N THR A 100 8.75 2.51 -6.13
CA THR A 100 9.48 2.84 -7.36
C THR A 100 9.34 4.32 -7.69
N PRO A 101 10.45 5.05 -7.95
CA PRO A 101 10.40 6.46 -8.30
C PRO A 101 9.60 6.74 -9.58
N SER A 102 8.87 7.85 -9.62
CA SER A 102 8.13 8.36 -10.78
C SER A 102 9.06 9.00 -11.83
N THR A 103 10.08 8.25 -12.27
CA THR A 103 11.06 8.65 -13.29
C THR A 103 11.00 7.72 -14.49
N LEU A 104 11.60 8.10 -15.61
CA LEU A 104 11.71 7.23 -16.79
C LEU A 104 12.37 5.89 -16.45
N TRP A 105 13.44 5.90 -15.64
CA TRP A 105 14.09 4.67 -15.18
C TRP A 105 13.18 3.80 -14.30
N GLY A 106 12.37 4.43 -13.44
CA GLY A 106 11.34 3.73 -12.68
C GLY A 106 10.30 3.08 -13.58
N TYR A 107 9.83 3.80 -14.60
CA TYR A 107 8.93 3.26 -15.62
C TYR A 107 9.53 2.07 -16.36
N LEU A 108 10.76 2.17 -16.89
CA LEU A 108 11.40 1.06 -17.59
C LEU A 108 11.56 -0.17 -16.70
N ARG A 109 11.93 0.02 -15.42
CA ARG A 109 12.00 -1.06 -14.44
C ARG A 109 10.65 -1.73 -14.24
N ILE A 110 9.58 -0.94 -14.15
CA ILE A 110 8.21 -1.44 -13.97
C ILE A 110 7.72 -2.15 -15.23
N SER A 111 7.98 -1.61 -16.42
CA SER A 111 7.65 -2.25 -17.69
C SER A 111 8.34 -3.61 -17.83
N TRP A 112 9.60 -3.72 -17.41
CA TRP A 112 10.28 -5.02 -17.32
C TRP A 112 9.61 -5.96 -16.34
N LEU A 113 9.35 -5.52 -15.10
CA LEU A 113 8.71 -6.35 -14.06
C LEU A 113 7.29 -6.79 -14.43
N ARG A 114 6.54 -5.96 -15.19
CA ARG A 114 5.17 -6.27 -15.66
C ARG A 114 5.12 -7.53 -16.51
N LEU A 115 6.15 -7.81 -17.30
CA LEU A 115 6.26 -9.04 -18.13
C LEU A 115 6.28 -10.32 -17.28
N TRP A 116 6.63 -10.18 -16.01
CA TRP A 116 6.84 -11.26 -15.06
C TRP A 116 5.76 -11.28 -13.97
N THR A 117 4.61 -10.65 -14.19
CA THR A 117 3.54 -10.60 -13.20
C THR A 117 2.76 -11.91 -13.12
N LEU A 118 2.21 -12.20 -11.94
CA LEU A 118 1.22 -13.26 -11.76
C LEU A 118 0.03 -13.02 -12.69
N ARG A 119 -0.34 -14.06 -13.45
CA ARG A 119 -1.53 -14.04 -14.31
C ARG A 119 -2.83 -14.03 -13.52
N ASP A 120 -2.83 -14.72 -12.38
CA ASP A 120 -3.97 -14.78 -11.48
C ASP A 120 -3.57 -14.33 -10.06
N PRO A 121 -3.95 -13.10 -9.65
CA PRO A 121 -3.69 -12.60 -8.30
C PRO A 121 -4.70 -13.15 -7.27
N PHE A 122 -5.69 -13.95 -7.65
CA PHE A 122 -6.74 -14.44 -6.74
C PHE A 122 -6.52 -15.87 -6.25
N THR A 123 -5.54 -16.59 -6.79
CA THR A 123 -5.14 -17.90 -6.28
C THR A 123 -4.13 -17.74 -5.13
N PRO A 124 -4.39 -18.29 -3.93
CA PRO A 124 -3.49 -18.18 -2.79
C PRO A 124 -2.12 -18.85 -3.04
N PRO A 125 -1.05 -18.39 -2.36
CA PRO A 125 0.23 -19.10 -2.40
C PRO A 125 0.11 -20.50 -1.79
N LYS A 126 1.00 -21.41 -2.16
CA LYS A 126 1.06 -22.74 -1.54
C LYS A 126 1.73 -22.64 -0.16
N PRO A 127 1.25 -23.38 0.85
CA PRO A 127 1.94 -23.47 2.13
C PRO A 127 3.39 -23.92 1.96
N THR A 128 4.31 -23.22 2.59
CA THR A 128 5.71 -23.64 2.70
C THR A 128 5.86 -24.60 3.88
N PRO A 129 6.48 -25.77 3.69
CA PRO A 129 6.75 -26.68 4.80
C PRO A 129 7.57 -25.97 5.88
N ASN A 130 7.21 -26.17 7.15
CA ASN A 130 7.91 -25.64 8.33
C ASN A 130 7.93 -24.10 8.46
N CYS A 131 7.03 -23.38 7.76
CA CYS A 131 6.80 -21.97 8.06
C CYS A 131 6.10 -21.83 9.41
N LEU A 132 6.61 -20.95 10.27
CA LEU A 132 5.96 -20.58 11.52
C LEU A 132 5.25 -19.24 11.34
N PRO A 133 3.99 -19.08 11.77
CA PRO A 133 3.10 -20.11 12.34
C PRO A 133 2.71 -21.19 11.31
N LEU A 134 2.47 -22.43 11.76
CA LEU A 134 2.15 -23.58 10.90
C LEU A 134 0.77 -23.49 10.22
N LYS A 135 -0.11 -22.64 10.72
CA LYS A 135 -1.49 -22.46 10.25
C LYS A 135 -1.91 -21.00 10.38
N GLY A 136 -2.82 -20.60 9.51
CA GLY A 136 -3.47 -19.29 9.59
C GLY A 136 -4.50 -19.21 10.72
N ILE A 137 -4.71 -18.01 11.24
CA ILE A 137 -5.62 -17.76 12.38
C ILE A 137 -7.07 -17.53 11.95
N LEU A 138 -7.32 -17.06 10.72
CA LEU A 138 -8.67 -16.75 10.21
C LEU A 138 -9.51 -18.01 10.00
N SER A 139 -8.89 -19.19 9.96
CA SER A 139 -9.60 -20.47 9.96
C SER A 139 -10.47 -20.68 11.20
N LYS A 140 -10.14 -20.04 12.34
CA LYS A 140 -10.92 -20.10 13.59
C LYS A 140 -12.21 -19.28 13.50
N GLN A 141 -12.20 -18.19 12.74
CA GLN A 141 -13.34 -17.30 12.57
C GLN A 141 -13.36 -16.78 11.13
N ALA A 142 -14.20 -17.41 10.31
CA ALA A 142 -14.37 -17.03 8.90
C ALA A 142 -14.74 -15.56 8.74
N LEU A 143 -14.17 -14.93 7.72
CA LEU A 143 -14.51 -13.55 7.39
C LEU A 143 -15.89 -13.51 6.70
N PRO A 144 -16.69 -12.46 6.91
CA PRO A 144 -17.89 -12.25 6.11
C PRO A 144 -17.52 -12.09 4.63
N PHE A 145 -18.46 -12.37 3.72
CA PHE A 145 -18.25 -12.02 2.32
C PHE A 145 -18.32 -10.51 2.14
N ARG A 146 -17.36 -9.95 1.40
CA ARG A 146 -17.41 -8.54 1.04
C ARG A 146 -18.50 -8.31 0.00
N LEU A 147 -19.41 -7.38 0.27
CA LEU A 147 -20.55 -7.11 -0.60
C LEU A 147 -20.14 -6.35 -1.86
N GLY A 148 -20.75 -6.72 -3.00
CA GLY A 148 -20.57 -6.05 -4.28
C GLY A 148 -19.33 -6.52 -5.07
N PRO A 149 -19.05 -5.87 -6.22
CA PRO A 149 -17.94 -6.25 -7.07
C PRO A 149 -16.58 -5.93 -6.42
N LYS A 150 -15.56 -6.71 -6.77
CA LYS A 150 -14.18 -6.43 -6.35
C LYS A 150 -13.71 -5.08 -6.91
N PRO A 151 -12.95 -4.28 -6.14
CA PRO A 151 -12.35 -3.06 -6.66
C PRO A 151 -11.38 -3.33 -7.80
N ARG A 152 -11.31 -2.38 -8.73
CA ARG A 152 -10.32 -2.34 -9.79
C ARG A 152 -9.00 -1.85 -9.23
N VAL A 153 -7.95 -2.65 -9.43
CA VAL A 153 -6.59 -2.37 -9.01
C VAL A 153 -5.68 -2.29 -10.22
N VAL A 154 -4.77 -1.32 -10.24
CA VAL A 154 -3.81 -1.09 -11.31
C VAL A 154 -2.41 -0.83 -10.77
N GLY A 155 -1.42 -0.98 -11.64
CA GLY A 155 -0.02 -0.82 -11.27
C GLY A 155 0.54 -2.04 -10.53
N ILE A 156 1.85 -1.99 -10.30
CA ILE A 156 2.59 -3.03 -9.56
C ILE A 156 3.53 -2.44 -8.52
N ALA A 157 4.03 -1.21 -8.71
CA ALA A 157 4.78 -0.44 -7.72
C ALA A 157 4.93 0.99 -8.27
N PRO A 158 4.06 1.94 -7.89
CA PRO A 158 2.95 1.75 -6.94
C PRO A 158 1.83 0.88 -7.49
N GLN A 159 1.14 0.16 -6.60
CA GLN A 159 -0.11 -0.56 -6.87
C GLN A 159 -1.24 0.21 -6.17
N ARG A 160 -2.35 0.44 -6.89
CA ARG A 160 -3.44 1.31 -6.43
C ARG A 160 -4.82 0.75 -6.74
N GLN A 161 -5.73 0.92 -5.79
CA GLN A 161 -7.16 0.76 -5.97
C GLN A 161 -7.71 2.05 -6.59
N ILE A 162 -8.35 1.95 -7.76
CA ILE A 162 -8.76 3.14 -8.54
C ILE A 162 -10.27 3.38 -8.58
N ASP A 163 -11.03 2.51 -7.95
CA ASP A 163 -12.46 2.69 -7.69
C ASP A 163 -12.80 2.26 -6.26
N GLN A 164 -14.05 2.51 -5.86
CA GLN A 164 -14.56 2.16 -4.52
C GLN A 164 -13.62 2.62 -3.37
N PRO A 165 -13.14 3.88 -3.36
CA PRO A 165 -12.14 4.32 -2.39
C PRO A 165 -12.66 4.16 -0.96
N GLY A 166 -11.75 3.83 -0.03
CA GLY A 166 -12.13 3.66 1.36
C GLY A 166 -12.65 4.96 1.97
N SER A 167 -13.50 4.83 2.98
CA SER A 167 -14.00 5.99 3.71
C SER A 167 -12.88 6.67 4.48
N ARG A 168 -12.81 8.00 4.41
CA ARG A 168 -11.87 8.81 5.21
C ARG A 168 -12.03 8.53 6.71
N TYR A 169 -13.27 8.26 7.15
CA TYR A 169 -13.55 7.89 8.52
C TYR A 169 -12.85 6.59 8.91
N CYS A 170 -13.07 5.51 8.14
CA CYS A 170 -12.45 4.22 8.39
C CYS A 170 -10.93 4.29 8.30
N TYR A 171 -10.40 5.05 7.34
CA TYR A 171 -8.97 5.28 7.18
C TYR A 171 -8.35 5.92 8.43
N GLN A 172 -8.94 7.00 8.95
CA GLN A 172 -8.43 7.65 10.15
C GLN A 172 -8.60 6.76 11.39
N ALA A 173 -9.72 6.05 11.51
CA ALA A 173 -9.95 5.12 12.60
C ALA A 173 -8.92 3.97 12.58
N LEU A 174 -8.60 3.43 11.41
CA LEU A 174 -7.58 2.40 11.25
C LEU A 174 -6.20 2.94 11.66
N ARG A 175 -5.79 4.11 11.16
CA ARG A 175 -4.50 4.72 11.54
C ARG A 175 -4.38 4.91 13.04
N ARG A 176 -5.39 5.51 13.67
CA ARG A 176 -5.44 5.67 15.14
C ARG A 176 -5.37 4.34 15.87
N THR A 177 -6.01 3.31 15.32
CA THR A 177 -6.02 1.97 15.91
C THR A 177 -4.62 1.35 15.89
N LEU A 178 -3.88 1.47 14.79
CA LEU A 178 -2.50 0.99 14.68
C LEU A 178 -1.56 1.77 15.62
N GLU A 179 -1.69 3.10 15.68
CA GLU A 179 -0.92 3.96 16.58
C GLU A 179 -1.19 3.63 18.06
N LYS A 180 -2.45 3.43 18.44
CA LYS A 180 -2.78 3.04 19.83
C LYS A 180 -2.27 1.65 20.17
N LEU A 181 -2.26 0.72 19.23
CA LEU A 181 -1.68 -0.61 19.44
C LEU A 181 -0.18 -0.52 19.76
N SER A 182 0.57 0.31 19.02
CA SER A 182 2.00 0.50 19.27
C SER A 182 2.25 1.17 20.62
N LEU A 183 1.42 2.15 21.00
CA LEU A 183 1.51 2.81 22.31
C LEU A 183 1.14 1.89 23.48
N LYS A 184 0.16 0.98 23.30
CA LYS A 184 -0.27 0.01 24.32
C LYS A 184 0.76 -1.10 24.53
N LYS A 185 1.52 -1.47 23.48
CA LYS A 185 2.51 -2.56 23.50
C LYS A 185 3.85 -2.10 22.87
N PRO A 186 4.54 -1.09 23.43
CA PRO A 186 5.71 -0.46 22.79
C PRO A 186 6.92 -1.39 22.71
N GLY A 187 7.00 -2.43 23.57
CA GLY A 187 8.04 -3.45 23.49
C GLY A 187 7.84 -4.47 22.35
N LYS A 188 6.65 -4.54 21.75
CA LYS A 188 6.34 -5.49 20.66
C LYS A 188 6.16 -4.81 19.32
N PHE A 189 5.54 -3.63 19.31
CA PHE A 189 5.16 -2.94 18.09
C PHE A 189 5.71 -1.51 18.01
N GLY A 190 5.84 -1.01 16.80
CA GLY A 190 6.17 0.38 16.47
C GLY A 190 5.37 0.84 15.26
N THR A 191 5.22 2.15 15.10
CA THR A 191 4.60 2.75 13.91
C THR A 191 5.57 3.73 13.28
N GLU A 192 5.81 3.59 11.97
CA GLU A 192 6.73 4.43 11.21
C GLU A 192 6.27 4.54 9.75
N ARG A 193 7.07 5.17 8.89
CA ARG A 193 6.84 5.23 7.45
C ARG A 193 7.16 3.87 6.82
N SER A 194 6.31 3.38 5.91
CA SER A 194 6.53 2.09 5.23
C SER A 194 7.88 2.02 4.53
N CYS A 195 8.57 0.89 4.63
CA CYS A 195 9.82 0.63 3.91
C CYS A 195 9.56 0.27 2.43
N ILE A 196 8.44 -0.41 2.15
CA ILE A 196 8.06 -0.84 0.79
C ILE A 196 7.50 0.33 0.00
N GLU A 197 6.49 0.99 0.56
CA GLU A 197 5.80 2.09 -0.12
C GLU A 197 6.59 3.40 -0.05
N LYS A 198 7.49 3.49 0.93
CA LYS A 198 8.22 4.71 1.28
C LYS A 198 7.27 5.87 1.57
N HIS A 199 6.01 5.63 1.90
CA HIS A 199 4.97 6.62 2.23
C HIS A 199 3.92 5.93 3.11
N GLY A 200 2.99 6.68 3.70
CA GLY A 200 1.93 6.12 4.55
C GLY A 200 2.39 5.63 5.93
N LEU A 201 1.41 5.42 6.81
CA LEU A 201 1.61 4.81 8.13
C LEU A 201 1.78 3.31 7.98
N ALA A 202 2.83 2.76 8.60
CA ALA A 202 3.08 1.34 8.70
C ALA A 202 3.21 0.88 10.15
N LEU A 203 2.73 -0.34 10.43
CA LEU A 203 2.89 -1.04 11.69
C LEU A 203 4.08 -2.01 11.56
N PHE A 204 4.97 -2.01 12.53
CA PHE A 204 6.15 -2.87 12.58
C PHE A 204 6.16 -3.74 13.83
N ALA A 205 6.63 -4.98 13.69
CA ALA A 205 7.01 -5.86 14.78
C ALA A 205 8.48 -5.64 15.15
N ARG A 206 8.79 -5.53 16.44
CA ARG A 206 10.18 -5.40 16.94
C ARG A 206 10.94 -6.73 16.93
N HIS A 207 10.23 -7.83 17.17
CA HIS A 207 10.79 -9.19 17.23
C HIS A 207 10.01 -10.14 16.31
N PRO A 208 10.06 -9.94 14.98
CA PRO A 208 9.34 -10.76 14.03
C PRO A 208 9.95 -12.17 13.89
N VAL A 209 9.09 -13.18 13.83
CA VAL A 209 9.43 -14.57 13.47
C VAL A 209 9.48 -14.72 11.95
N GLN A 210 8.54 -14.07 11.24
CA GLN A 210 8.55 -13.93 9.78
C GLN A 210 8.79 -12.47 9.43
N THR A 211 9.73 -12.22 8.52
CA THR A 211 10.05 -10.85 8.11
C THR A 211 9.76 -10.60 6.64
N ALA A 212 8.93 -9.59 6.40
CA ALA A 212 9.02 -8.78 5.20
C ALA A 212 9.50 -7.39 5.64
N CYS A 213 10.46 -6.83 4.90
CA CYS A 213 10.96 -5.45 5.06
C CYS A 213 11.15 -4.99 6.53
N GLN A 214 12.19 -5.50 7.21
CA GLN A 214 12.55 -5.06 8.58
C GLN A 214 11.43 -5.22 9.64
N GLY A 215 10.49 -6.15 9.43
CA GLY A 215 9.40 -6.43 10.38
C GLY A 215 8.13 -5.63 10.11
N GLU A 216 7.99 -5.04 8.92
CA GLU A 216 6.76 -4.39 8.48
C GLU A 216 5.60 -5.40 8.41
N ILE A 217 4.58 -5.19 9.24
CA ILE A 217 3.39 -6.05 9.32
C ILE A 217 2.39 -5.62 8.25
N CYS A 218 2.04 -4.34 8.24
CA CYS A 218 1.15 -3.74 7.25
C CYS A 218 1.43 -2.26 7.07
N HIS A 219 1.11 -1.72 5.89
CA HIS A 219 1.08 -0.29 5.64
C HIS A 219 -0.18 0.15 4.92
N VAL A 220 -0.65 1.34 5.24
CA VAL A 220 -1.88 1.93 4.67
C VAL A 220 -1.51 3.00 3.65
N HIS A 221 -2.10 2.94 2.46
CA HIS A 221 -1.91 3.93 1.42
C HIS A 221 -2.67 5.22 1.75
N ASP A 222 -2.00 6.37 1.66
CA ASP A 222 -2.62 7.67 1.90
C ASP A 222 -3.63 8.07 0.81
N SER A 223 -3.49 7.51 -0.41
CA SER A 223 -4.23 7.95 -1.60
C SER A 223 -5.59 7.25 -1.79
N ASP A 224 -5.65 5.93 -1.62
CA ASP A 224 -6.84 5.11 -1.85
C ASP A 224 -7.33 4.38 -0.59
N HIS A 225 -6.59 4.49 0.51
CA HIS A 225 -6.84 3.85 1.82
C HIS A 225 -6.81 2.31 1.80
N SER A 226 -6.33 1.71 0.72
CA SER A 226 -5.99 0.29 0.68
C SER A 226 -4.70 0.04 1.46
N MET A 227 -4.31 -1.22 1.61
CA MET A 227 -3.13 -1.57 2.39
C MET A 227 -2.45 -2.82 1.87
N HIS A 228 -1.16 -2.93 2.14
CA HIS A 228 -0.44 -4.18 1.93
C HIS A 228 0.05 -4.79 3.23
N MET A 229 0.17 -6.11 3.23
CA MET A 229 0.66 -6.92 4.34
C MET A 229 1.09 -8.30 3.84
N CYS A 230 1.81 -9.04 4.67
CA CYS A 230 2.06 -10.47 4.45
C CYS A 230 1.09 -11.29 5.31
N LEU A 231 0.51 -12.34 4.73
CA LEU A 231 -0.42 -13.23 5.42
C LEU A 231 0.02 -14.68 5.28
N HIS A 232 -0.27 -15.50 6.29
CA HIS A 232 -0.13 -16.94 6.15
C HIS A 232 -0.94 -17.44 4.92
N PRO A 233 -0.47 -18.45 4.17
CA PRO A 233 -1.18 -18.96 2.99
C PRO A 233 -2.65 -19.35 3.22
N ASP A 234 -2.97 -19.88 4.41
CA ASP A 234 -4.36 -20.17 4.82
C ASP A 234 -5.20 -18.90 5.00
N ASP A 235 -4.63 -17.85 5.60
CA ASP A 235 -5.31 -16.58 5.83
C ASP A 235 -5.47 -15.81 4.51
N SER A 236 -4.46 -15.87 3.64
CA SER A 236 -4.55 -15.40 2.26
C SER A 236 -5.70 -16.08 1.52
N LYS A 237 -5.84 -17.41 1.65
CA LYS A 237 -6.94 -18.15 1.03
C LYS A 237 -8.31 -17.64 1.50
N GLU A 238 -8.47 -17.42 2.81
CA GLU A 238 -9.72 -16.87 3.36
C GLU A 238 -10.00 -15.47 2.81
N VAL A 239 -9.03 -14.55 2.90
CA VAL A 239 -9.14 -13.17 2.40
C VAL A 239 -9.52 -13.11 0.90
N LEU A 240 -8.84 -13.90 0.06
CA LEU A 240 -9.07 -13.92 -1.39
C LEU A 240 -10.44 -14.52 -1.73
N SER A 241 -10.83 -15.61 -1.06
CA SER A 241 -12.11 -16.29 -1.30
C SER A 241 -13.32 -15.45 -0.88
N ARG A 242 -13.15 -14.61 0.15
CA ARG A 242 -14.20 -13.73 0.68
C ARG A 242 -14.26 -12.36 0.02
N GLY A 243 -13.33 -12.07 -0.90
CA GLY A 243 -13.32 -10.83 -1.69
C GLY A 243 -12.71 -9.62 -1.00
N TRP A 244 -11.89 -9.82 0.04
CA TRP A 244 -11.27 -8.73 0.80
C TRP A 244 -9.95 -8.23 0.23
N GLY A 245 -9.35 -8.96 -0.70
CA GLY A 245 -8.07 -8.55 -1.28
C GLY A 245 -7.69 -9.33 -2.54
N GLN A 246 -6.47 -9.04 -2.99
CA GLN A 246 -5.80 -9.74 -4.08
C GLN A 246 -4.30 -9.83 -3.78
N ARG A 247 -3.61 -10.83 -4.33
CA ARG A 247 -2.15 -10.90 -4.21
C ARG A 247 -1.49 -9.78 -4.97
N HIS A 248 -0.31 -9.38 -4.50
CA HIS A 248 0.53 -8.47 -5.25
C HIS A 248 1.02 -9.18 -6.54
N PRO A 249 0.99 -8.53 -7.73
CA PRO A 249 1.37 -9.19 -8.98
C PRO A 249 2.81 -9.73 -9.01
N LEU A 250 3.69 -9.17 -8.17
CA LEU A 250 5.07 -9.62 -7.99
C LEU A 250 5.27 -10.59 -6.81
N ALA A 251 4.21 -11.02 -6.11
CA ALA A 251 4.31 -11.91 -4.95
C ALA A 251 4.51 -13.38 -5.35
N TRP A 252 5.59 -13.68 -6.07
CA TRP A 252 5.92 -15.04 -6.48
C TRP A 252 7.43 -15.23 -6.60
N LYS A 253 7.85 -16.49 -6.60
CA LYS A 253 9.25 -16.87 -6.70
C LYS A 253 9.39 -18.01 -7.69
N TRP A 254 10.46 -17.97 -8.48
CA TRP A 254 10.88 -19.05 -9.35
C TRP A 254 12.37 -19.31 -9.19
N TRP A 255 12.84 -20.45 -9.69
CA TRP A 255 14.17 -20.96 -9.34
C TRP A 255 15.32 -20.05 -9.83
N PHE A 256 15.15 -19.34 -10.95
CA PHE A 256 16.13 -18.37 -11.45
C PHE A 256 15.74 -16.90 -11.28
N LEU A 257 14.49 -16.62 -10.87
CA LEU A 257 13.98 -15.26 -10.77
C LEU A 257 13.25 -15.07 -9.44
N THR A 258 13.80 -14.20 -8.60
CA THR A 258 13.18 -13.79 -7.34
C THR A 258 12.66 -12.36 -7.49
N MET A 259 11.36 -12.20 -7.26
CA MET A 259 10.72 -10.89 -7.28
C MET A 259 11.09 -10.06 -6.03
N PRO A 260 11.00 -8.72 -6.10
CA PRO A 260 11.39 -7.84 -5.00
C PRO A 260 10.41 -7.82 -3.83
N VAL A 261 9.37 -8.66 -3.86
CA VAL A 261 8.26 -8.67 -2.91
C VAL A 261 8.06 -10.10 -2.41
N ALA A 262 7.66 -10.25 -1.14
CA ALA A 262 7.43 -11.55 -0.52
C ALA A 262 6.28 -12.32 -1.22
N THR A 263 6.35 -13.65 -1.22
CA THR A 263 5.40 -14.51 -1.97
C THR A 263 3.99 -14.53 -1.41
N ASP A 264 3.86 -14.14 -0.16
CA ASP A 264 2.70 -14.01 0.70
C ASP A 264 2.16 -12.56 0.78
N PHE A 265 2.73 -11.64 -0.01
CA PHE A 265 2.32 -10.25 0.00
C PHE A 265 0.98 -10.06 -0.71
N VAL A 266 0.04 -9.48 0.01
CA VAL A 266 -1.32 -9.21 -0.46
C VAL A 266 -1.66 -7.74 -0.35
N MET A 267 -2.59 -7.31 -1.20
CA MET A 267 -3.29 -6.05 -1.09
C MET A 267 -4.67 -6.31 -0.50
N ILE A 268 -4.97 -5.64 0.61
CA ILE A 268 -6.30 -5.62 1.21
C ILE A 268 -7.00 -4.35 0.75
N TYR A 269 -8.24 -4.51 0.30
CA TYR A 269 -9.01 -3.40 -0.21
C TYR A 269 -9.43 -2.43 0.89
N ALA A 270 -9.61 -1.17 0.49
CA ALA A 270 -9.94 -0.11 1.43
C ALA A 270 -11.33 -0.33 2.09
N PRO A 271 -11.46 -0.19 3.42
CA PRO A 271 -12.74 -0.35 4.11
C PRO A 271 -13.71 0.79 3.79
N ARG A 272 -14.96 0.42 3.50
CA ARG A 272 -16.08 1.34 3.20
C ARG A 272 -16.94 1.57 4.43
N VAL A 273 -17.65 2.70 4.46
CA VAL A 273 -18.80 2.90 5.37
C VAL A 273 -20.04 2.48 4.60
N LEU A 274 -20.78 1.49 5.09
CA LEU A 274 -22.04 1.06 4.50
C LEU A 274 -23.19 1.70 5.26
N ILE A 275 -23.96 2.57 4.60
CA ILE A 275 -25.16 3.16 5.18
C ILE A 275 -26.22 2.06 5.34
N GLY A 276 -26.68 1.80 6.58
CA GLY A 276 -27.85 0.94 6.87
C GLY A 276 -27.55 -0.46 7.42
N PHE A 277 -26.28 -0.85 7.53
CA PHE A 277 -25.84 -1.99 8.36
C PHE A 277 -25.05 -1.43 9.54
N ALA A 278 -24.98 -2.16 10.66
CA ALA A 278 -24.28 -1.72 11.87
C ALA A 278 -22.94 -1.07 11.51
N ASP A 279 -22.80 0.21 11.86
CA ASP A 279 -21.63 1.04 11.49
C ASP A 279 -20.33 0.28 11.83
N ASP A 280 -19.43 0.19 10.84
CA ASP A 280 -18.04 -0.34 10.92
C ASP A 280 -17.78 -1.85 10.70
N ASP A 281 -18.66 -2.58 10.03
CA ASP A 281 -18.41 -4.00 9.72
C ASP A 281 -17.17 -4.24 8.84
N GLU A 282 -16.95 -3.42 7.80
CA GLU A 282 -15.75 -3.56 6.95
C GLU A 282 -14.47 -3.18 7.69
N LEU A 283 -14.50 -2.12 8.51
CA LEU A 283 -13.33 -1.70 9.29
C LEU A 283 -12.94 -2.77 10.32
N ARG A 284 -13.91 -3.35 11.03
CA ARG A 284 -13.67 -4.46 11.97
C ARG A 284 -13.10 -5.67 11.24
N THR A 285 -13.62 -5.99 10.06
CA THR A 285 -13.12 -7.10 9.24
C THR A 285 -11.68 -6.85 8.80
N VAL A 286 -11.36 -5.65 8.34
CA VAL A 286 -9.98 -5.26 8.01
C VAL A 286 -9.06 -5.35 9.23
N CYS A 287 -9.50 -4.92 10.42
CA CYS A 287 -8.72 -5.09 11.64
C CYS A 287 -8.44 -6.56 11.96
N LYS A 288 -9.40 -7.48 11.78
CA LYS A 288 -9.15 -8.93 11.92
C LYS A 288 -8.12 -9.45 10.93
N ILE A 289 -8.10 -8.92 9.71
CA ILE A 289 -7.06 -9.27 8.72
C ILE A 289 -5.69 -8.75 9.19
N VAL A 290 -5.63 -7.55 9.79
CA VAL A 290 -4.39 -7.04 10.41
C VAL A 290 -3.95 -7.91 11.59
N GLU A 291 -4.87 -8.41 12.43
CA GLU A 291 -4.56 -9.38 13.48
C GLU A 291 -3.95 -10.66 12.92
N ALA A 292 -4.44 -11.13 11.76
CA ALA A 292 -3.85 -12.27 11.05
C ALA A 292 -2.45 -11.97 10.50
N ALA A 293 -2.20 -10.75 10.03
CA ALA A 293 -0.86 -10.32 9.65
C ALA A 293 0.08 -10.29 10.86
N ILE A 294 -0.37 -9.77 12.02
CA ILE A 294 0.40 -9.79 13.26
C ILE A 294 0.71 -11.24 13.66
N TRP A 295 -0.30 -12.12 13.68
CA TRP A 295 -0.13 -13.54 13.96
C TRP A 295 0.94 -14.17 13.07
N TYR A 296 0.90 -13.89 11.77
CA TYR A 296 1.88 -14.42 10.83
C TYR A 296 3.28 -13.86 11.07
N SER A 297 3.41 -12.58 11.39
CA SER A 297 4.71 -11.93 11.65
C SER A 297 5.33 -12.33 12.99
N THR A 298 4.55 -12.50 14.06
CA THR A 298 5.06 -12.68 15.44
C THR A 298 4.79 -14.07 16.03
N ALA A 299 3.93 -14.89 15.42
CA ALA A 299 3.39 -16.13 15.98
C ALA A 299 2.66 -15.94 17.33
N GLU A 300 2.20 -14.72 17.62
CA GLU A 300 1.45 -14.38 18.83
C GLU A 300 0.09 -13.78 18.49
N GLU A 301 -0.96 -14.29 19.13
CA GLU A 301 -2.30 -13.75 18.97
C GLU A 301 -2.40 -12.36 19.64
N THR A 302 -2.89 -11.38 18.88
CA THR A 302 -3.09 -10.01 19.37
C THR A 302 -4.45 -9.54 18.91
N GLN A 303 -5.29 -9.16 19.85
CA GLN A 303 -6.56 -8.51 19.58
C GLN A 303 -6.37 -7.00 19.42
N ILE A 304 -7.04 -6.44 18.42
CA ILE A 304 -7.06 -5.03 18.08
C ILE A 304 -8.42 -4.45 18.50
N ASP A 305 -8.39 -3.48 19.40
CA ASP A 305 -9.55 -2.68 19.76
C ASP A 305 -9.77 -1.62 18.66
N VAL A 306 -10.93 -1.60 18.00
CA VAL A 306 -11.23 -0.59 16.95
C VAL A 306 -11.57 0.74 17.60
N TYR A 307 -10.75 1.77 17.33
CA TYR A 307 -10.95 3.10 17.90
C TYR A 307 -11.69 4.04 16.94
N LEU A 308 -13.01 3.91 16.98
CA LEU A 308 -13.99 4.83 16.39
C LEU A 308 -13.95 6.14 17.20
N ASN A 309 -13.95 7.30 16.54
CA ASN A 309 -14.04 8.55 17.31
C ASN A 309 -15.41 8.65 18.00
N GLN A 310 -15.42 8.91 19.31
CA GLN A 310 -16.45 9.78 19.87
C GLN A 310 -16.18 11.17 19.31
N VAL A 311 -17.08 11.66 18.46
CA VAL A 311 -17.19 13.10 18.23
C VAL A 311 -17.59 13.66 19.59
N GLY A 312 -16.64 14.30 20.28
CA GLY A 312 -16.95 15.05 21.49
C GLY A 312 -17.99 16.11 21.16
N ASN A 313 -19.03 16.17 21.99
CA ASN A 313 -19.89 17.35 22.15
C ASN A 313 -19.05 18.60 22.39
#